data_AF-A0A7X9AUI5-F1
#
_entry.id   AF-A0A7X9AUI5-F1
#
_cell.length_a   1.000
_cell.length_b   1.000
_cell.length_c   1.000
_cell.angle_alpha   90.00
_cell.angle_beta   90.00
_cell.angle_gamma   90.00
#
_symmetry.space_group_name_H-M   'P 1'
#
loop_
_entity.id
_entity.type
_entity.pdbx_description
1 polymer ?
#
loop_
_entity_poly.entity_id
_entity_poly.type
_entity_poly.pdbx_seq_one_letter_code
_entity_poly.pdbx_strand_id
1 'polypeptide(L)'
;MDTFDLSPNHLRNQVDQAWDYVWKRFYLPSTNLIYDYITSYEEGHYLDKLPTPEEIKRQYPNPCGWGTGMEDSSINGGAMLSLVCDRFAVTGEKEMYAAAQKIYSGLYDCATIHGMPGFVARSLCPADGKSAYNNSSRDQFTHFVHGFWKLWTSPLADSKMKRGIEDCLAAVAHFVEKSVTPENQYRLLMLNGTPAPEVCAMWDLNNIDPHEAARLPMFYAAAFAVTGESHFQKQCMKYYKPAAEASCQLWTMPYSSYPLLQMACSLELLLTVFPQYDECNALCRRALSDAAERAQFNTLLAARHFLSLPKEQPVFQDWRQCPTHKSRVAGYIVPKHENFSNQAAREAGEAALVQLMAPDFHFSELQRKLLKTAIARCDFKYSPAAYAPIYLQAAYWQMLRKAMF
;
A
#
# COMPACT_ATOMS: atom_id res chain seq x y z
N MET A 1 15.66 -21.59 22.70
CA MET A 1 15.19 -20.42 21.93
C MET A 1 16.32 -20.08 20.99
N ASP A 2 16.11 -20.17 19.68
CA ASP A 2 17.13 -19.81 18.70
C ASP A 2 17.54 -18.35 18.93
N THR A 3 18.83 -18.12 19.18
CA THR A 3 19.39 -16.78 19.27
C THR A 3 19.63 -16.30 17.84
N PHE A 4 18.71 -15.50 17.32
CA PHE A 4 18.90 -14.83 16.03
C PHE A 4 20.01 -13.78 16.13
N ASP A 5 20.83 -13.67 15.09
CA ASP A 5 21.78 -12.58 14.96
C ASP A 5 21.00 -11.28 14.66
N LEU A 6 20.93 -10.38 15.64
CA LEU A 6 20.28 -9.08 15.51
C LEU A 6 21.29 -7.94 15.31
N SER A 7 22.53 -8.27 14.93
CA SER A 7 23.56 -7.27 14.66
C SER A 7 23.13 -6.36 13.50
N PRO A 8 23.51 -5.07 13.52
CA PRO A 8 23.17 -4.14 12.44
C PRO A 8 23.59 -4.65 11.05
N ASN A 9 24.77 -5.29 10.94
CA ASN A 9 25.28 -5.83 9.68
C ASN A 9 24.42 -7.00 9.17
N HIS A 10 24.02 -7.93 10.05
CA HIS A 10 23.15 -9.03 9.65
C HIS A 10 21.79 -8.52 9.18
N LEU A 11 21.17 -7.62 9.94
CA LEU A 11 19.87 -7.04 9.59
C LEU A 11 19.93 -6.27 8.27
N ARG A 12 21.00 -5.50 8.05
CA ARG A 12 21.23 -4.80 6.80
C ARG A 12 21.31 -5.78 5.62
N ASN A 13 22.10 -6.85 5.75
CA ASN A 13 22.20 -7.89 4.72
C ASN A 13 20.87 -8.59 4.44
N GLN A 14 20.04 -8.82 5.46
CA GLN A 14 18.69 -9.41 5.28
C GLN A 14 17.77 -8.47 4.51
N VAL A 15 17.82 -7.17 4.81
CA VAL A 15 17.06 -6.13 4.11
C VAL A 15 17.54 -5.95 2.66
N ASP A 16 18.85 -5.99 2.41
CA ASP A 16 19.38 -5.96 1.04
C ASP A 16 19.03 -7.22 0.24
N GLN A 17 18.97 -8.40 0.89
CA GLN A 17 18.44 -9.61 0.25
C GLN A 17 16.95 -9.48 -0.10
N ALA A 18 16.14 -8.91 0.79
CA ALA A 18 14.73 -8.64 0.52
C ALA A 18 14.55 -7.65 -0.63
N TRP A 19 15.42 -6.64 -0.71
CA TRP A 19 15.45 -5.68 -1.81
C TRP A 19 15.70 -6.40 -3.14
N ASP A 20 16.81 -7.13 -3.26
CA ASP A 20 17.17 -7.87 -4.47
C ASP A 20 16.07 -8.87 -4.86
N TYR A 21 15.46 -9.50 -3.87
CA TYR A 21 14.36 -10.43 -4.06
C TYR A 21 13.15 -9.78 -4.75
N VAL A 22 12.74 -8.59 -4.27
CA VAL A 22 11.59 -7.87 -4.84
C VAL A 22 11.86 -7.49 -6.29
N TRP A 23 13.03 -6.89 -6.55
CA TRP A 23 13.40 -6.47 -7.90
C TRP A 23 13.62 -7.63 -8.86
N LYS A 24 14.08 -8.78 -8.37
CA LYS A 24 14.31 -9.96 -9.21
C LYS A 24 13.01 -10.68 -9.60
N ARG A 25 12.05 -10.78 -8.68
CA ARG A 25 10.93 -11.72 -8.82
C ARG A 25 9.56 -11.09 -9.02
N PHE A 26 9.34 -9.90 -8.49
CA PHE A 26 8.03 -9.24 -8.58
C PHE A 26 8.05 -8.05 -9.54
N TYR A 27 9.20 -7.45 -9.82
CA TYR A 27 9.30 -6.32 -10.76
C TYR A 27 9.42 -6.79 -12.21
N LEU A 28 8.62 -6.21 -13.11
CA LEU A 28 8.76 -6.39 -14.56
C LEU A 28 9.18 -5.09 -15.25
N PRO A 29 10.31 -5.08 -15.99
CA PRO A 29 10.74 -3.90 -16.75
C PRO A 29 9.75 -3.44 -17.82
N SER A 30 8.92 -4.33 -18.38
CA SER A 30 7.98 -4.00 -19.46
C SER A 30 6.85 -3.07 -19.02
N THR A 31 6.48 -3.09 -17.74
CA THR A 31 5.44 -2.24 -17.15
C THR A 31 5.96 -1.34 -16.04
N ASN A 32 7.20 -1.54 -15.60
CA ASN A 32 7.78 -0.92 -14.42
C ASN A 32 6.97 -1.15 -13.13
N LEU A 33 6.17 -2.21 -13.06
CA LEU A 33 5.32 -2.54 -11.92
C LEU A 33 5.91 -3.65 -11.07
N ILE A 34 5.54 -3.65 -9.79
CA ILE A 34 5.80 -4.73 -8.84
C ILE A 34 4.49 -5.52 -8.70
N TYR A 35 4.47 -6.77 -9.15
CA TYR A 35 3.31 -7.66 -9.11
C TYR A 35 3.17 -8.34 -7.76
N ASP A 36 1.99 -8.92 -7.51
CA ASP A 36 1.63 -9.36 -6.16
C ASP A 36 2.38 -10.64 -5.74
N TYR A 37 2.31 -11.68 -6.57
CA TYR A 37 2.83 -12.99 -6.21
C TYR A 37 3.45 -13.75 -7.38
N ILE A 38 4.28 -14.75 -7.05
CA ILE A 38 4.92 -15.64 -8.02
C ILE A 38 4.25 -17.01 -8.10
N THR A 39 4.40 -17.66 -9.26
CA THR A 39 3.92 -19.02 -9.55
C THR A 39 5.03 -20.04 -9.83
N SER A 40 6.30 -19.62 -9.80
CA SER A 40 7.46 -20.50 -9.91
C SER A 40 8.65 -19.90 -9.15
N TYR A 41 9.55 -20.76 -8.69
CA TYR A 41 10.89 -20.34 -8.21
C TYR A 41 11.96 -20.46 -9.29
N GLU A 42 11.63 -21.00 -10.46
CA GLU A 42 12.51 -21.10 -11.61
C GLU A 42 12.84 -19.71 -12.17
N GLU A 43 14.13 -19.49 -12.47
CA GLU A 43 14.62 -18.21 -12.94
C GLU A 43 13.98 -17.83 -14.28
N GLY A 44 13.40 -16.62 -14.34
CA GLY A 44 12.70 -16.12 -15.52
C GLY A 44 11.22 -16.51 -15.61
N HIS A 45 10.73 -17.43 -14.78
CA HIS A 45 9.37 -17.97 -14.85
C HIS A 45 8.46 -17.56 -13.67
N TYR A 46 8.88 -16.53 -12.92
CA TYR A 46 8.22 -16.09 -11.68
C TYR A 46 6.76 -15.68 -11.86
N LEU A 47 6.46 -14.99 -12.97
CA LEU A 47 5.19 -14.29 -13.21
C LEU A 47 4.46 -14.79 -14.48
N ASP A 48 4.80 -15.98 -14.97
CA ASP A 48 4.27 -16.54 -16.22
C ASP A 48 2.75 -16.73 -16.24
N LYS A 49 2.12 -16.76 -15.07
CA LYS A 49 0.69 -17.05 -14.93
C LYS A 49 -0.19 -15.82 -14.82
N LEU A 50 0.38 -14.61 -14.95
CA LEU A 50 -0.41 -13.37 -15.00
C LEU A 50 -1.46 -13.43 -16.14
N PRO A 51 -2.61 -12.72 -15.99
CA PRO A 51 -3.65 -12.65 -17.02
C PRO A 51 -3.17 -12.11 -18.37
N THR A 52 -3.75 -12.66 -19.44
CA THR A 52 -3.60 -12.18 -20.82
C THR A 52 -4.50 -10.95 -21.08
N PRO A 53 -4.20 -10.14 -22.13
CA PRO A 53 -5.07 -9.04 -22.53
C PRO A 53 -6.51 -9.48 -22.82
N GLU A 54 -6.71 -10.67 -23.41
CA GLU A 54 -8.04 -11.22 -23.70
C GLU A 54 -8.83 -11.56 -22.44
N GLU A 55 -8.17 -12.10 -21.41
CA GLU A 55 -8.80 -12.41 -20.11
C GLU A 55 -9.18 -11.13 -19.36
N ILE A 56 -8.28 -10.14 -19.37
CA ILE A 56 -8.53 -8.82 -18.77
C ILE A 56 -9.67 -8.11 -19.49
N LYS A 57 -9.70 -8.13 -20.84
CA LYS A 57 -10.80 -7.55 -21.62
C LYS A 57 -12.15 -8.14 -21.24
N ARG A 58 -12.20 -9.43 -20.89
CA ARG A 58 -13.41 -10.12 -20.41
C ARG A 58 -13.71 -9.88 -18.93
N GLN A 59 -12.85 -9.15 -18.20
CA GLN A 59 -12.91 -8.96 -16.76
C GLN A 59 -12.91 -10.30 -16.00
N TYR A 60 -12.19 -11.29 -16.53
CA TYR A 60 -12.10 -12.64 -15.97
C TYR A 60 -10.83 -12.76 -15.10
N PRO A 61 -10.90 -13.39 -13.90
CA PRO A 61 -12.07 -14.04 -13.28
C PRO A 61 -13.04 -13.06 -12.62
N ASN A 62 -12.60 -11.83 -12.35
CA ASN A 62 -13.43 -10.77 -11.80
C ASN A 62 -12.91 -9.37 -12.20
N PRO A 63 -13.77 -8.34 -12.11
CA PRO A 63 -13.45 -6.92 -12.34
C PRO A 63 -12.26 -6.33 -11.61
N CYS A 64 -11.77 -6.96 -10.53
CA CYS A 64 -10.62 -6.48 -9.75
C CYS A 64 -9.32 -7.23 -10.10
N GLY A 65 -9.37 -8.31 -10.90
CA GLY A 65 -8.24 -9.21 -11.06
C GLY A 65 -7.86 -9.96 -9.78
N TRP A 66 -8.74 -10.03 -8.76
CA TRP A 66 -8.43 -10.70 -7.50
C TRP A 66 -8.07 -12.17 -7.71
N GLY A 67 -6.97 -12.58 -7.08
CA GLY A 67 -6.45 -13.94 -7.13
C GLY A 67 -5.64 -14.25 -8.39
N THR A 68 -5.14 -13.26 -9.14
CA THR A 68 -4.46 -13.47 -10.43
C THR A 68 -2.99 -13.04 -10.48
N GLY A 69 -2.50 -12.34 -9.46
CA GLY A 69 -1.17 -11.74 -9.38
C GLY A 69 -1.13 -10.27 -9.81
N MET A 70 -2.23 -9.75 -10.38
CA MET A 70 -2.39 -8.37 -10.87
C MET A 70 -3.22 -7.47 -9.94
N GLU A 71 -3.64 -7.96 -8.77
CA GLU A 71 -4.59 -7.24 -7.92
C GLU A 71 -4.05 -5.96 -7.28
N ASP A 72 -2.74 -5.87 -7.05
CA ASP A 72 -2.18 -4.94 -6.05
C ASP A 72 -0.85 -4.26 -6.45
N SER A 73 -0.56 -4.13 -7.75
CA SER A 73 0.67 -3.44 -8.19
C SER A 73 0.74 -1.98 -7.78
N SER A 74 -0.39 -1.25 -7.77
CA SER A 74 -0.42 0.15 -7.30
C SER A 74 -0.21 0.26 -5.79
N ILE A 75 -0.67 -0.71 -5.00
CA ILE A 75 -0.34 -0.81 -3.57
C ILE A 75 1.16 -1.06 -3.39
N ASN A 76 1.69 -2.09 -4.05
CA ASN A 76 3.09 -2.49 -3.92
C ASN A 76 4.04 -1.36 -4.36
N GLY A 77 3.75 -0.71 -5.49
CA GLY A 77 4.51 0.44 -5.95
C GLY A 77 4.44 1.62 -4.98
N GLY A 78 3.25 1.95 -4.47
CA GLY A 78 3.09 3.03 -3.50
C GLY A 78 3.87 2.80 -2.19
N ALA A 79 3.75 1.60 -1.63
CA ALA A 79 4.51 1.19 -0.44
C ALA A 79 6.03 1.18 -0.69
N MET A 80 6.45 0.68 -1.85
CA MET A 80 7.87 0.65 -2.24
C MET A 80 8.43 2.06 -2.45
N LEU A 81 7.66 3.03 -2.98
CA LEU A 81 8.10 4.43 -3.08
C LEU A 81 8.35 5.03 -1.70
N SER A 82 7.45 4.80 -0.74
CA SER A 82 7.65 5.27 0.64
C SER A 82 8.94 4.67 1.24
N LEU A 83 9.13 3.36 1.08
CA LEU A 83 10.36 2.65 1.49
C LEU A 83 11.61 3.27 0.86
N VAL A 84 11.61 3.48 -0.46
CA VAL A 84 12.75 4.03 -1.21
C VAL A 84 13.11 5.43 -0.70
N CYS A 85 12.11 6.27 -0.41
CA CYS A 85 12.33 7.60 0.16
C CYS A 85 12.94 7.52 1.57
N ASP A 86 12.47 6.61 2.42
CA ASP A 86 13.03 6.41 3.76
C ASP A 86 14.46 5.85 3.71
N ARG A 87 14.72 4.85 2.85
CA ARG A 87 16.06 4.31 2.62
C ARG A 87 17.02 5.40 2.16
N PHE A 88 16.62 6.22 1.20
CA PHE A 88 17.45 7.33 0.73
C PHE A 88 17.73 8.35 1.83
N ALA A 89 16.72 8.73 2.63
CA ALA A 89 16.90 9.66 3.74
C ALA A 89 17.90 9.16 4.80
N VAL A 90 18.00 7.84 4.99
CA VAL A 90 18.95 7.22 5.92
C VAL A 90 20.34 7.06 5.31
N THR A 91 20.44 6.74 4.03
CA THR A 91 21.68 6.21 3.42
C THR A 91 22.34 7.14 2.40
N GLY A 92 21.58 8.01 1.72
CA GLY A 92 22.03 8.78 0.58
C GLY A 92 22.42 7.95 -0.66
N GLU A 93 22.04 6.66 -0.72
CA GLU A 93 22.36 5.74 -1.82
C GLU A 93 21.82 6.26 -3.16
N LYS A 94 22.70 6.44 -4.15
CA LYS A 94 22.35 7.05 -5.45
C LYS A 94 21.47 6.13 -6.30
N GLU A 95 21.52 4.83 -6.06
CA GLU A 95 20.70 3.80 -6.70
C GLU A 95 19.20 4.04 -6.44
N MET A 96 18.85 4.75 -5.36
CA MET A 96 17.46 5.09 -5.04
C MET A 96 16.82 6.03 -6.07
N TYR A 97 17.61 6.84 -6.79
CA TYR A 97 17.08 7.64 -7.89
C TYR A 97 16.52 6.78 -9.02
N ALA A 98 17.29 5.76 -9.44
CA ALA A 98 16.86 4.84 -10.49
C ALA A 98 15.68 3.98 -10.03
N ALA A 99 15.67 3.53 -8.78
CA ALA A 99 14.55 2.80 -8.19
C ALA A 99 13.26 3.65 -8.16
N ALA A 100 13.34 4.88 -7.67
CA ALA A 100 12.21 5.81 -7.63
C ALA A 100 11.65 6.10 -9.02
N GLN A 101 12.53 6.34 -10.01
CA GLN A 101 12.12 6.59 -11.39
C GLN A 101 11.36 5.40 -12.01
N LYS A 102 11.83 4.18 -11.79
CA LYS A 102 11.16 2.96 -12.27
C LYS A 102 9.75 2.87 -11.67
N ILE A 103 9.64 2.91 -10.34
CA ILE A 103 8.34 2.76 -9.67
C ILE A 103 7.39 3.90 -10.02
N TYR A 104 7.90 5.14 -10.09
CA TYR A 104 7.13 6.30 -10.56
C TYR A 104 6.54 6.04 -11.95
N SER A 105 7.34 5.53 -12.89
CA SER A 105 6.90 5.32 -14.27
C SER A 105 5.74 4.31 -14.35
N GLY A 106 5.85 3.17 -13.65
CA GLY A 106 4.78 2.17 -13.65
C GLY A 106 3.49 2.68 -12.99
N LEU A 107 3.60 3.38 -11.85
CA LEU A 107 2.44 3.98 -11.20
C LEU A 107 1.82 5.10 -12.06
N TYR A 108 2.63 5.92 -12.72
CA TYR A 108 2.15 6.96 -13.62
C TYR A 108 1.34 6.35 -14.76
N ASP A 109 1.81 5.23 -15.34
CA ASP A 109 1.07 4.51 -16.38
C ASP A 109 -0.23 3.91 -15.84
N CYS A 110 -0.25 3.36 -14.62
CA CYS A 110 -1.49 2.91 -13.95
C CYS A 110 -2.56 4.02 -13.84
N ALA A 111 -2.14 5.28 -13.78
CA ALA A 111 -3.03 6.43 -13.67
C ALA A 111 -3.43 7.05 -15.02
N THR A 112 -2.69 6.77 -16.09
CA THR A 112 -2.80 7.56 -17.35
C THR A 112 -3.10 6.73 -18.59
N ILE A 113 -2.60 5.48 -18.68
CA ILE A 113 -2.58 4.73 -19.95
C ILE A 113 -3.98 4.31 -20.44
N HIS A 114 -4.94 4.17 -19.52
CA HIS A 114 -6.33 3.83 -19.82
C HIS A 114 -7.16 5.03 -20.30
N GLY A 115 -6.63 6.25 -20.19
CA GLY A 115 -7.26 7.46 -20.71
C GLY A 115 -8.39 8.05 -19.85
N MET A 116 -8.58 7.59 -18.60
CA MET A 116 -9.53 8.17 -17.65
C MET A 116 -8.81 8.99 -16.58
N PRO A 117 -8.69 10.33 -16.71
CA PRO A 117 -7.98 11.14 -15.74
C PRO A 117 -8.44 10.90 -14.30
N GLY A 118 -7.48 10.60 -13.42
CA GLY A 118 -7.67 10.42 -11.98
C GLY A 118 -8.13 9.02 -11.55
N PHE A 119 -8.42 8.10 -12.48
CA PHE A 119 -8.58 6.69 -12.13
C PHE A 119 -7.22 6.03 -11.95
N VAL A 120 -7.05 5.27 -10.86
CA VAL A 120 -5.83 4.49 -10.59
C VAL A 120 -6.12 3.01 -10.82
N ALA A 121 -5.54 2.43 -11.87
CA ALA A 121 -5.61 0.99 -12.11
C ALA A 121 -4.84 0.21 -11.04
N ARG A 122 -5.28 -1.02 -10.77
CA ARG A 122 -4.60 -1.96 -9.87
C ARG A 122 -3.23 -2.37 -10.39
N SER A 123 -3.18 -2.69 -11.68
CA SER A 123 -2.01 -3.16 -12.41
C SER A 123 -2.26 -3.06 -13.92
N LEU A 124 -1.21 -3.27 -14.71
CA LEU A 124 -1.22 -3.32 -16.17
C LEU A 124 -0.72 -4.68 -16.65
N CYS A 125 -1.31 -5.19 -17.74
CA CYS A 125 -0.90 -6.46 -18.32
C CYS A 125 0.52 -6.35 -18.88
N PRO A 126 1.46 -7.25 -18.50
CA PRO A 126 2.82 -7.18 -19.01
C PRO A 126 2.94 -7.54 -20.50
N ALA A 127 1.94 -8.23 -21.07
CA ALA A 127 1.97 -8.65 -22.47
C ALA A 127 1.71 -7.51 -23.47
N ASP A 128 0.91 -6.51 -23.09
CA ASP A 128 0.59 -5.37 -23.95
C ASP A 128 0.89 -4.00 -23.33
N GLY A 129 1.31 -3.97 -22.06
CA GLY A 129 1.69 -2.80 -21.31
C GLY A 129 0.54 -1.87 -20.92
N LYS A 130 -0.72 -2.19 -21.23
CA LYS A 130 -1.85 -1.23 -21.15
C LYS A 130 -3.18 -1.81 -20.68
N SER A 131 -3.42 -3.11 -20.85
CA SER A 131 -4.68 -3.72 -20.45
C SER A 131 -4.80 -3.71 -18.93
N ALA A 132 -5.93 -3.19 -18.43
CA ALA A 132 -6.22 -3.08 -17.01
C ALA A 132 -7.63 -3.62 -16.72
N TYR A 133 -7.78 -4.21 -15.54
CA TYR A 133 -9.10 -4.52 -14.98
C TYR A 133 -9.85 -3.21 -14.67
N ASN A 134 -11.17 -3.22 -14.85
CA ASN A 134 -11.97 -2.00 -14.81
C ASN A 134 -12.21 -1.46 -13.39
N ASN A 135 -12.03 -2.28 -12.36
CA ASN A 135 -12.33 -1.92 -10.98
C ASN A 135 -11.06 -1.80 -10.13
N SER A 136 -11.01 -0.73 -9.35
CA SER A 136 -9.93 -0.44 -8.41
C SER A 136 -10.36 -0.72 -6.97
N SER A 137 -9.72 -0.07 -5.99
CA SER A 137 -10.21 0.05 -4.62
C SER A 137 -9.63 1.30 -3.96
N ARG A 138 -10.26 1.74 -2.86
CA ARG A 138 -9.72 2.80 -2.00
C ARG A 138 -8.28 2.52 -1.54
N ASP A 139 -7.93 1.24 -1.38
CA ASP A 139 -6.58 0.79 -1.04
C ASP A 139 -5.53 1.16 -2.09
N GLN A 140 -5.84 0.93 -3.38
CA GLN A 140 -4.95 1.30 -4.48
C GLN A 140 -4.70 2.80 -4.46
N PHE A 141 -5.78 3.59 -4.35
CA PHE A 141 -5.70 5.03 -4.33
C PHE A 141 -4.92 5.53 -3.11
N THR A 142 -5.07 4.92 -1.93
CA THR A 142 -4.35 5.36 -0.72
C THR A 142 -2.85 5.20 -0.88
N HIS A 143 -2.38 3.99 -1.22
CA HIS A 143 -0.94 3.75 -1.34
C HIS A 143 -0.34 4.49 -2.54
N PHE A 144 -1.07 4.60 -3.65
CA PHE A 144 -0.68 5.42 -4.79
C PHE A 144 -0.48 6.88 -4.40
N VAL A 145 -1.50 7.51 -3.78
CA VAL A 145 -1.46 8.92 -3.36
C VAL A 145 -0.37 9.15 -2.32
N HIS A 146 -0.27 8.27 -1.33
CA HIS A 146 0.77 8.37 -0.29
C HIS A 146 2.17 8.26 -0.89
N GLY A 147 2.44 7.22 -1.70
CA GLY A 147 3.75 7.00 -2.31
C GLY A 147 4.18 8.15 -3.23
N PHE A 148 3.25 8.69 -4.04
CA PHE A 148 3.51 9.85 -4.88
C PHE A 148 3.77 11.12 -4.06
N TRP A 149 3.00 11.37 -3.00
CA TRP A 149 3.26 12.50 -2.10
C TRP A 149 4.63 12.39 -1.40
N LYS A 150 5.00 11.20 -0.91
CA LYS A 150 6.33 10.94 -0.31
C LYS A 150 7.45 11.16 -1.33
N LEU A 151 7.28 10.72 -2.57
CA LEU A 151 8.25 10.97 -3.63
C LEU A 151 8.35 12.46 -3.98
N TRP A 152 7.23 13.16 -4.13
CA TRP A 152 7.21 14.60 -4.48
C TRP A 152 7.92 15.48 -3.42
N THR A 153 7.76 15.12 -2.14
CA THR A 153 8.45 15.79 -1.01
C THR A 153 9.91 15.38 -0.86
N SER A 154 10.34 14.32 -1.53
CA SER A 154 11.71 13.79 -1.48
C SER A 154 12.62 14.49 -2.51
N PRO A 155 13.93 14.62 -2.23
CA PRO A 155 14.92 15.05 -3.22
C PRO A 155 15.15 14.03 -4.35
N LEU A 156 14.55 12.83 -4.27
CA LEU A 156 14.59 11.83 -5.34
C LEU A 156 13.74 12.22 -6.55
N ALA A 157 12.72 13.06 -6.37
CA ALA A 157 11.88 13.53 -7.47
C ALA A 157 12.52 14.72 -8.20
N ASP A 158 12.86 14.52 -9.46
CA ASP A 158 13.24 15.59 -10.37
C ASP A 158 12.03 16.44 -10.78
N SER A 159 12.29 17.56 -11.45
CA SER A 159 11.24 18.48 -11.93
C SER A 159 10.20 17.85 -12.85
N LYS A 160 10.55 16.78 -13.60
CA LYS A 160 9.61 16.10 -14.50
C LYS A 160 8.70 15.18 -13.70
N MET A 161 9.27 14.39 -12.78
CA MET A 161 8.50 13.56 -11.86
C MET A 161 7.57 14.42 -11.00
N LYS A 162 8.03 15.55 -10.47
CA LYS A 162 7.18 16.44 -9.66
C LYS A 162 5.95 16.94 -10.42
N ARG A 163 6.14 17.44 -11.65
CA ARG A 163 5.02 17.87 -12.50
C ARG A 163 4.04 16.73 -12.82
N GLY A 164 4.56 15.54 -13.15
CA GLY A 164 3.68 14.40 -13.41
C GLY A 164 2.92 13.94 -12.16
N ILE A 165 3.53 14.02 -10.97
CA ILE A 165 2.85 13.77 -9.69
C ILE A 165 1.77 14.82 -9.43
N GLU A 166 2.06 16.11 -9.67
CA GLU A 166 1.10 17.22 -9.54
C GLU A 166 -0.14 16.96 -10.41
N ASP A 167 0.07 16.65 -11.70
CA ASP A 167 -1.00 16.33 -12.64
C ASP A 167 -1.83 15.12 -12.19
N CYS A 168 -1.15 14.03 -11.76
CA CYS A 168 -1.83 12.82 -11.31
C CYS A 168 -2.67 13.05 -10.05
N LEU A 169 -2.12 13.72 -9.02
CA LEU A 169 -2.83 13.91 -7.76
C LEU A 169 -3.98 14.91 -7.90
N ALA A 170 -3.82 15.96 -8.71
CA ALA A 170 -4.92 16.86 -9.07
C ALA A 170 -6.03 16.11 -9.82
N ALA A 171 -5.68 15.26 -10.79
CA ALA A 171 -6.64 14.45 -11.52
C ALA A 171 -7.39 13.48 -10.58
N VAL A 172 -6.69 12.82 -9.64
CA VAL A 172 -7.32 11.97 -8.62
C VAL A 172 -8.33 12.77 -7.78
N ALA A 173 -7.95 13.96 -7.31
CA ALA A 173 -8.84 14.80 -6.52
C ALA A 173 -10.12 15.20 -7.30
N HIS A 174 -10.00 15.58 -8.56
CA HIS A 174 -11.16 15.85 -9.41
C HIS A 174 -11.99 14.60 -9.70
N PHE A 175 -11.35 13.45 -9.90
CA PHE A 175 -12.03 12.18 -10.12
C PHE A 175 -12.86 11.78 -8.90
N VAL A 176 -12.32 11.90 -7.69
CA VAL A 176 -13.08 11.58 -6.47
C VAL A 176 -14.16 12.61 -6.18
N GLU A 177 -13.96 13.90 -6.50
CA GLU A 177 -15.01 14.92 -6.39
C GLU A 177 -16.21 14.60 -7.31
N LYS A 178 -15.94 14.14 -8.54
CA LYS A 178 -16.98 13.72 -9.48
C LYS A 178 -17.63 12.38 -9.12
N SER A 179 -16.85 11.46 -8.55
CA SER A 179 -17.31 10.09 -8.30
C SER A 179 -18.03 9.96 -6.97
N VAL A 180 -17.52 10.58 -5.91
CA VAL A 180 -17.96 10.36 -4.52
C VAL A 180 -19.13 11.28 -4.19
N THR A 181 -20.28 11.00 -4.79
CA THR A 181 -21.54 11.75 -4.61
C THR A 181 -22.65 10.83 -4.08
N PRO A 182 -23.75 11.36 -3.53
CA PRO A 182 -24.91 10.55 -3.12
C PRO A 182 -25.45 9.66 -4.24
N GLU A 183 -25.49 10.14 -5.48
CA GLU A 183 -25.99 9.42 -6.65
C GLU A 183 -25.16 8.16 -6.95
N ASN A 184 -23.86 8.23 -6.68
CA ASN A 184 -22.92 7.12 -6.83
C ASN A 184 -22.70 6.36 -5.51
N GLN A 185 -23.57 6.56 -4.51
CA GLN A 185 -23.50 5.94 -3.18
C GLN A 185 -22.15 6.21 -2.47
N TYR A 186 -21.56 7.38 -2.72
CA TYR A 186 -20.25 7.77 -2.20
C TYR A 186 -19.10 6.82 -2.57
N ARG A 187 -19.18 6.17 -3.74
CA ARG A 187 -18.15 5.24 -4.22
C ARG A 187 -17.35 5.82 -5.38
N LEU A 188 -16.12 5.35 -5.56
CA LEU A 188 -15.37 5.58 -6.79
C LEU A 188 -16.10 4.95 -7.99
N LEU A 189 -15.92 5.52 -9.17
CA LEU A 189 -16.40 4.93 -10.42
C LEU A 189 -15.38 3.89 -10.95
N MET A 190 -15.87 2.87 -11.64
CA MET A 190 -15.03 1.97 -12.44
C MET A 190 -14.64 2.63 -13.78
N LEU A 191 -13.68 2.05 -14.52
CA LEU A 191 -13.26 2.55 -15.83
C LEU A 191 -14.39 2.67 -16.87
N ASN A 192 -15.47 1.92 -16.70
CA ASN A 192 -16.66 2.03 -17.56
C ASN A 192 -17.66 3.12 -17.11
N GLY A 193 -17.31 3.91 -16.09
CA GLY A 193 -18.12 5.00 -15.55
C GLY A 193 -19.25 4.56 -14.60
N THR A 194 -19.37 3.27 -14.28
CA THR A 194 -20.40 2.78 -13.35
C THR A 194 -19.90 2.78 -11.90
N PRO A 195 -20.77 2.96 -10.89
CA PRO A 195 -20.37 2.89 -9.49
C PRO A 195 -19.72 1.54 -9.16
N ALA A 196 -18.54 1.60 -8.55
CA ALA A 196 -17.82 0.42 -8.10
C ALA A 196 -18.52 -0.24 -6.89
N PRO A 197 -18.19 -1.51 -6.56
CA PRO A 197 -18.66 -2.16 -5.33
C PRO A 197 -18.08 -1.52 -4.06
N GLU A 198 -18.49 -2.06 -2.91
CA GLU A 198 -18.20 -1.54 -1.55
C GLU A 198 -16.72 -1.26 -1.24
N VAL A 199 -15.76 -1.99 -1.81
CA VAL A 199 -14.30 -1.71 -1.67
C VAL A 199 -13.85 -0.37 -2.24
N CYS A 200 -14.75 0.34 -2.92
CA CYS A 200 -14.54 1.68 -3.44
C CYS A 200 -15.36 2.74 -2.68
N ALA A 201 -16.01 2.40 -1.57
CA ALA A 201 -16.68 3.37 -0.72
C ALA A 201 -15.66 4.34 -0.11
N MET A 202 -15.90 5.63 -0.29
CA MET A 202 -14.99 6.70 0.12
C MET A 202 -15.58 7.59 1.21
N TRP A 203 -16.91 7.63 1.31
CA TRP A 203 -17.64 8.43 2.29
C TRP A 203 -18.96 7.78 2.66
N ASP A 204 -19.66 8.38 3.62
CA ASP A 204 -20.75 7.83 4.44
C ASP A 204 -20.24 7.14 5.71
N LEU A 205 -20.01 7.96 6.75
CA LEU A 205 -19.46 7.53 8.05
C LEU A 205 -20.36 6.52 8.80
N ASN A 206 -21.60 6.29 8.36
CA ASN A 206 -22.45 5.23 8.91
C ASN A 206 -22.20 3.86 8.27
N ASN A 207 -21.57 3.84 7.09
CA ASN A 207 -21.43 2.66 6.24
C ASN A 207 -19.97 2.35 5.88
N ILE A 208 -19.01 3.16 6.36
CA ILE A 208 -17.58 2.87 6.26
C ILE A 208 -16.99 2.69 7.66
N ASP A 209 -15.92 1.93 7.74
CA ASP A 209 -15.27 1.66 9.01
C ASP A 209 -14.43 2.86 9.47
N PRO A 210 -14.22 3.03 10.80
CA PRO A 210 -13.41 4.12 11.34
C PRO A 210 -12.03 4.31 10.69
N HIS A 211 -11.35 3.22 10.33
CA HIS A 211 -10.03 3.23 9.68
C HIS A 211 -10.05 3.69 8.21
N GLU A 212 -11.24 3.85 7.63
CA GLU A 212 -11.49 4.27 6.25
C GLU A 212 -11.89 5.75 6.16
N ALA A 213 -12.24 6.39 7.28
CA ALA A 213 -12.83 7.72 7.29
C ALA A 213 -11.92 8.82 6.69
N ALA A 214 -10.60 8.72 6.89
CA ALA A 214 -9.64 9.73 6.47
C ALA A 214 -9.22 9.67 4.99
N ARG A 215 -9.70 8.68 4.21
CA ARG A 215 -9.25 8.44 2.83
C ARG A 215 -9.62 9.57 1.89
N LEU A 216 -10.89 9.99 1.93
CA LEU A 216 -11.37 11.06 1.06
C LEU A 216 -10.66 12.39 1.31
N PRO A 217 -10.58 12.93 2.55
CA PRO A 217 -9.87 14.18 2.79
C PRO A 217 -8.37 14.07 2.46
N MET A 218 -7.73 12.91 2.65
CA MET A 218 -6.33 12.70 2.26
C MET A 218 -6.09 12.99 0.78
N PHE A 219 -6.99 12.61 -0.13
CA PHE A 219 -6.79 12.83 -1.56
C PHE A 219 -6.82 14.31 -1.93
N TYR A 220 -7.74 15.07 -1.35
CA TYR A 220 -7.78 16.52 -1.51
C TYR A 220 -6.57 17.20 -0.86
N ALA A 221 -6.14 16.73 0.32
CA ALA A 221 -4.95 17.24 0.99
C ALA A 221 -3.68 17.03 0.15
N ALA A 222 -3.54 15.86 -0.47
CA ALA A 222 -2.40 15.53 -1.33
C ALA A 222 -2.37 16.43 -2.57
N ALA A 223 -3.51 16.62 -3.24
CA ALA A 223 -3.61 17.51 -4.40
C ALA A 223 -3.30 18.97 -4.02
N PHE A 224 -3.82 19.45 -2.88
CA PHE A 224 -3.47 20.79 -2.37
C PHE A 224 -1.97 20.92 -2.08
N ALA A 225 -1.36 19.92 -1.45
CA ALA A 225 0.05 19.97 -1.06
C ALA A 225 1.00 20.13 -2.27
N VAL A 226 0.66 19.49 -3.39
CA VAL A 226 1.53 19.49 -4.58
C VAL A 226 1.21 20.65 -5.54
N THR A 227 -0.05 21.08 -5.62
CA THR A 227 -0.48 22.14 -6.57
C THR A 227 -0.58 23.54 -5.96
N GLY A 228 -0.82 23.64 -4.65
CA GLY A 228 -1.17 24.89 -3.97
C GLY A 228 -2.59 25.40 -4.27
N GLU A 229 -3.43 24.65 -5.00
CA GLU A 229 -4.75 25.12 -5.40
C GLU A 229 -5.76 25.14 -4.24
N SER A 230 -6.24 26.33 -3.88
CA SER A 230 -7.18 26.52 -2.77
C SER A 230 -8.50 25.76 -2.89
N HIS A 231 -8.89 25.35 -4.11
CA HIS A 231 -10.06 24.49 -4.33
C HIS A 231 -9.95 23.18 -3.56
N PHE A 232 -8.82 22.48 -3.67
CA PHE A 232 -8.61 21.21 -2.99
C PHE A 232 -8.55 21.36 -1.47
N GLN A 233 -7.96 22.46 -0.97
CA GLN A 233 -8.03 22.78 0.46
C GLN A 233 -9.48 22.91 0.92
N LYS A 234 -10.31 23.67 0.19
CA LYS A 234 -11.74 23.84 0.52
C LYS A 234 -12.49 22.50 0.50
N GLN A 235 -12.22 21.64 -0.46
CA GLN A 235 -12.81 20.29 -0.50
C GLN A 235 -12.37 19.45 0.70
N CYS A 236 -11.09 19.42 1.03
CA CYS A 236 -10.57 18.70 2.19
C CYS A 236 -11.26 19.14 3.50
N MET A 237 -11.41 20.45 3.71
CA MET A 237 -11.97 20.99 4.95
C MET A 237 -13.44 20.63 5.19
N LYS A 238 -14.20 20.26 4.15
CA LYS A 238 -15.58 19.73 4.31
C LYS A 238 -15.60 18.42 5.09
N TYR A 239 -14.55 17.61 4.94
CA TYR A 239 -14.50 16.24 5.44
C TYR A 239 -13.53 16.06 6.61
N TYR A 240 -12.59 16.98 6.79
CA TYR A 240 -11.45 16.76 7.70
C TYR A 240 -11.86 16.49 9.15
N LYS A 241 -12.63 17.40 9.77
CA LYS A 241 -13.06 17.25 11.16
C LYS A 241 -13.92 15.98 11.37
N PRO A 242 -15.01 15.75 10.60
CA PRO A 242 -15.80 14.52 10.74
C PRO A 242 -14.98 13.24 10.53
N ALA A 243 -14.05 13.24 9.57
CA ALA A 243 -13.17 12.10 9.33
C ALA A 243 -12.22 11.84 10.50
N ALA A 244 -11.65 12.90 11.10
CA ALA A 244 -10.77 12.78 12.25
C ALA A 244 -11.53 12.30 13.50
N GLU A 245 -12.76 12.78 13.71
CA GLU A 245 -13.65 12.30 14.77
C GLU A 245 -14.00 10.82 14.60
N ALA A 246 -14.42 10.40 13.40
CA ALA A 246 -14.73 9.01 13.09
C ALA A 246 -13.49 8.10 13.22
N SER A 247 -12.32 8.59 12.81
CA SER A 247 -11.04 7.88 12.97
C SER A 247 -10.71 7.56 14.43
N CYS A 248 -11.23 8.33 15.40
CA CYS A 248 -11.06 8.06 16.83
C CYS A 248 -12.03 6.99 17.37
N GLN A 249 -12.86 6.38 16.53
CA GLN A 249 -13.90 5.43 16.94
C GLN A 249 -13.58 4.00 16.51
N LEU A 250 -12.28 3.66 16.36
CA LEU A 250 -11.85 2.29 16.10
C LEU A 250 -12.51 1.31 17.08
N TRP A 251 -13.09 0.24 16.56
CA TRP A 251 -13.76 -0.76 17.36
C TRP A 251 -12.81 -1.42 18.37
N THR A 252 -13.40 -2.05 19.39
CA THR A 252 -12.66 -2.79 20.42
C THR A 252 -12.09 -4.11 19.89
N MET A 253 -12.66 -4.65 18.80
CA MET A 253 -12.27 -5.92 18.17
C MET A 253 -10.98 -5.80 17.33
N PRO A 254 -10.26 -6.91 17.07
CA PRO A 254 -8.95 -6.86 16.40
C PRO A 254 -9.08 -6.38 14.95
N TYR A 255 -8.32 -5.34 14.63
CA TYR A 255 -8.02 -4.94 13.26
C TYR A 255 -6.77 -5.68 12.80
N SER A 256 -6.73 -6.15 11.55
CA SER A 256 -5.44 -6.45 10.92
C SER A 256 -4.63 -5.17 10.76
N SER A 257 -3.30 -5.28 10.77
CA SER A 257 -2.43 -4.11 10.70
C SER A 257 -2.47 -3.42 9.34
N TYR A 258 -2.80 -4.15 8.27
CA TYR A 258 -2.94 -3.57 6.94
C TYR A 258 -3.93 -2.39 6.87
N PRO A 259 -5.23 -2.54 7.26
CA PRO A 259 -6.15 -1.40 7.25
C PRO A 259 -5.71 -0.24 8.15
N LEU A 260 -5.06 -0.53 9.29
CA LEU A 260 -4.50 0.48 10.19
C LEU A 260 -3.31 1.23 9.57
N LEU A 261 -2.44 0.55 8.81
CA LEU A 261 -1.31 1.18 8.10
C LEU A 261 -1.82 2.18 7.07
N GLN A 262 -2.82 1.75 6.34
CA GLN A 262 -3.53 2.51 5.34
C GLN A 262 -4.23 3.75 5.98
N MET A 263 -4.80 3.61 7.19
CA MET A 263 -5.31 4.73 7.99
C MET A 263 -4.17 5.67 8.39
N ALA A 264 -3.03 5.13 8.84
CA ALA A 264 -1.86 5.92 9.21
C ALA A 264 -1.31 6.73 8.03
N CYS A 265 -1.28 6.18 6.82
CA CYS A 265 -0.91 6.91 5.59
C CYS A 265 -1.81 8.14 5.37
N SER A 266 -3.11 7.98 5.61
CA SER A 266 -4.09 9.05 5.42
C SER A 266 -3.93 10.16 6.45
N LEU A 267 -3.76 9.80 7.72
CA LEU A 267 -3.62 10.74 8.83
C LEU A 267 -2.26 11.44 8.83
N GLU A 268 -1.15 10.74 8.51
CA GLU A 268 0.19 11.36 8.37
C GLU A 268 0.16 12.51 7.37
N LEU A 269 -0.47 12.28 6.21
CA LEU A 269 -0.56 13.29 5.15
C LEU A 269 -1.36 14.50 5.63
N LEU A 270 -2.55 14.28 6.21
CA LEU A 270 -3.40 15.37 6.73
C LEU A 270 -2.67 16.20 7.79
N LEU A 271 -2.02 15.55 8.76
CA LEU A 271 -1.22 16.22 9.79
C LEU A 271 -0.08 17.06 9.23
N THR A 272 0.56 16.58 8.18
CA THR A 272 1.72 17.24 7.58
C THR A 272 1.31 18.43 6.72
N VAL A 273 0.21 18.31 5.97
CA VAL A 273 -0.26 19.34 5.04
C VAL A 273 -0.97 20.49 5.77
N PHE A 274 -1.62 20.19 6.89
CA PHE A 274 -2.46 21.14 7.63
C PHE A 274 -2.01 21.34 9.09
N PRO A 275 -0.74 21.71 9.35
CA PRO A 275 -0.21 21.82 10.71
C PRO A 275 -0.94 22.88 11.57
N GLN A 276 -1.61 23.85 10.95
CA GLN A 276 -2.32 24.94 11.61
C GLN A 276 -3.71 24.59 12.18
N TYR A 277 -4.22 23.37 11.94
CA TYR A 277 -5.57 22.96 12.36
C TYR A 277 -5.53 22.14 13.65
N ASP A 278 -5.16 22.77 14.77
CA ASP A 278 -4.85 22.11 16.05
C ASP A 278 -5.93 21.14 16.55
N GLU A 279 -7.22 21.49 16.43
CA GLU A 279 -8.31 20.61 16.87
C GLU A 279 -8.36 19.30 16.07
N CYS A 280 -8.35 19.39 14.73
CA CYS A 280 -8.32 18.21 13.86
C CYS A 280 -7.02 17.41 14.05
N ASN A 281 -5.91 18.13 14.23
CA ASN A 281 -4.59 17.57 14.43
C ASN A 281 -4.46 16.80 15.75
N ALA A 282 -5.13 17.24 16.82
CA ALA A 282 -5.22 16.50 18.07
C ALA A 282 -6.02 15.19 17.90
N LEU A 283 -7.12 15.23 17.16
CA LEU A 283 -7.91 14.04 16.84
C LEU A 283 -7.11 13.03 16.01
N CYS A 284 -6.42 13.49 14.97
CA CYS A 284 -5.57 12.63 14.14
C CYS A 284 -4.44 11.97 14.95
N ARG A 285 -3.79 12.72 15.85
CA ARG A 285 -2.76 12.17 16.75
C ARG A 285 -3.32 11.08 17.67
N ARG A 286 -4.48 11.34 18.28
CA ARG A 286 -5.18 10.34 19.10
C ARG A 286 -5.51 9.09 18.30
N ALA A 287 -6.11 9.24 17.12
CA ALA A 287 -6.46 8.13 16.25
C ALA A 287 -5.24 7.30 15.80
N LEU A 288 -4.10 7.96 15.52
CA LEU A 288 -2.84 7.29 15.22
C LEU A 288 -2.30 6.52 16.41
N SER A 289 -2.35 7.09 17.62
CA SER A 289 -1.94 6.39 18.85
C SER A 289 -2.83 5.18 19.15
N ASP A 290 -4.15 5.31 18.97
CA ASP A 290 -5.12 4.23 19.14
C ASP A 290 -4.90 3.08 18.12
N ALA A 291 -4.53 3.42 16.89
CA ALA A 291 -4.15 2.46 15.86
C ALA A 291 -2.81 1.76 16.20
N ALA A 292 -1.83 2.52 16.68
CA ALA A 292 -0.52 2.00 17.10
C ALA A 292 -0.64 1.02 18.27
N GLU A 293 -1.50 1.31 19.26
CA GLU A 293 -1.77 0.40 20.38
C GLU A 293 -2.36 -0.94 19.90
N ARG A 294 -3.32 -0.91 18.96
CA ARG A 294 -3.89 -2.13 18.35
C ARG A 294 -2.84 -2.90 17.54
N ALA A 295 -2.01 -2.20 16.78
CA ALA A 295 -0.91 -2.81 16.02
C ALA A 295 0.17 -3.44 16.93
N GLN A 296 0.37 -2.91 18.14
CA GLN A 296 1.28 -3.51 19.13
C GLN A 296 0.88 -4.95 19.46
N PHE A 297 -0.42 -5.20 19.66
CA PHE A 297 -0.96 -6.54 19.91
C PHE A 297 -0.75 -7.46 18.70
N ASN A 298 -0.99 -6.95 17.49
CA ASN A 298 -0.78 -7.72 16.25
C ASN A 298 0.68 -8.13 16.06
N THR A 299 1.64 -7.26 16.40
CA THR A 299 3.06 -7.60 16.32
C THR A 299 3.42 -8.78 17.23
N LEU A 300 2.84 -8.85 18.43
CA LEU A 300 3.05 -9.95 19.37
C LEU A 300 2.44 -11.27 18.87
N LEU A 301 1.23 -11.22 18.30
CA LEU A 301 0.61 -12.38 17.68
C LEU A 301 1.40 -12.85 16.46
N ALA A 302 1.74 -11.93 15.56
CA ALA A 302 2.54 -12.19 14.38
C ALA A 302 3.87 -12.83 14.76
N ALA A 303 4.57 -12.34 15.78
CA ALA A 303 5.82 -12.93 16.24
C ALA A 303 5.68 -14.40 16.69
N ARG A 304 4.56 -14.78 17.34
CA ARG A 304 4.30 -16.18 17.71
C ARG A 304 4.11 -17.07 16.48
N HIS A 305 3.33 -16.60 15.50
CA HIS A 305 3.03 -17.37 14.29
C HIS A 305 4.21 -17.38 13.30
N PHE A 306 4.96 -16.29 13.22
CA PHE A 306 6.10 -16.14 12.32
C PHE A 306 7.21 -17.14 12.63
N LEU A 307 7.44 -17.45 13.90
CA LEU A 307 8.39 -18.51 14.31
C LEU A 307 7.97 -19.91 13.85
N SER A 308 6.68 -20.12 13.55
CA SER A 308 6.13 -21.40 13.09
C SER A 308 6.08 -21.55 11.57
N LEU A 309 6.40 -20.49 10.80
CA LEU A 309 6.39 -20.57 9.35
C LEU A 309 7.51 -21.48 8.81
N PRO A 310 7.23 -22.32 7.80
CA PRO A 310 8.26 -23.08 7.13
C PRO A 310 9.26 -22.13 6.45
N LYS A 311 10.54 -22.54 6.38
CA LYS A 311 11.58 -21.74 5.71
C LYS A 311 11.27 -21.54 4.23
N GLU A 312 10.85 -22.61 3.56
CA GLU A 312 10.38 -22.59 2.18
C GLU A 312 8.85 -22.57 2.16
N GLN A 313 8.28 -21.53 1.56
CA GLN A 313 6.83 -21.46 1.34
C GLN A 313 6.50 -21.86 -0.10
N PRO A 314 5.36 -22.54 -0.33
CA PRO A 314 4.92 -22.87 -1.68
C PRO A 314 4.70 -21.59 -2.51
N VAL A 315 4.81 -21.69 -3.83
CA VAL A 315 4.40 -20.65 -4.80
C VAL A 315 2.92 -20.77 -5.14
N PHE A 316 2.31 -19.70 -5.63
CA PHE A 316 0.91 -19.69 -6.02
C PHE A 316 0.68 -20.60 -7.23
N GLN A 317 -0.53 -21.16 -7.32
CA GLN A 317 -0.91 -22.02 -8.44
C GLN A 317 -1.30 -21.17 -9.66
N ASP A 318 -1.34 -21.78 -10.85
CA ASP A 318 -2.00 -21.15 -11.99
C ASP A 318 -3.47 -20.91 -11.62
N TRP A 319 -3.86 -19.64 -11.47
CA TRP A 319 -5.17 -19.25 -10.95
C TRP A 319 -6.34 -19.79 -11.79
N ARG A 320 -6.08 -20.15 -13.05
CA ARG A 320 -7.04 -20.79 -13.96
C ARG A 320 -7.40 -22.22 -13.54
N GLN A 321 -6.55 -22.84 -12.74
CA GLN A 321 -6.69 -24.21 -12.24
C GLN A 321 -7.18 -24.25 -10.78
N CYS A 322 -7.18 -23.09 -10.10
CA CYS A 322 -7.64 -23.00 -8.72
C CYS A 322 -9.16 -23.24 -8.61
N PRO A 323 -9.64 -23.88 -7.52
CA PRO A 323 -11.05 -23.81 -7.17
C PRO A 323 -11.44 -22.35 -6.92
N THR A 324 -12.71 -22.01 -7.13
CA THR A 324 -13.19 -20.63 -6.91
C THR A 324 -14.09 -20.54 -5.69
N HIS A 325 -14.12 -19.37 -5.06
CA HIS A 325 -15.10 -19.04 -4.03
C HIS A 325 -15.80 -17.72 -4.35
N LYS A 326 -16.97 -17.51 -3.75
CA LYS A 326 -17.67 -16.23 -3.83
C LYS A 326 -17.14 -15.29 -2.74
N SER A 327 -16.57 -14.17 -3.15
CA SER A 327 -16.12 -13.12 -2.23
C SER A 327 -17.32 -12.58 -1.44
N ARG A 328 -17.10 -12.34 -0.15
CA ARG A 328 -18.08 -11.64 0.70
C ARG A 328 -18.30 -10.21 0.22
N VAL A 329 -17.26 -9.62 -0.38
CA VAL A 329 -17.30 -8.30 -0.99
C VAL A 329 -17.75 -8.43 -2.44
N ALA A 330 -18.80 -7.69 -2.82
CA ALA A 330 -19.34 -7.62 -4.19
C ALA A 330 -19.88 -8.94 -4.78
N GLY A 331 -19.73 -10.08 -4.08
CA GLY A 331 -20.16 -11.39 -4.57
C GLY A 331 -19.35 -11.92 -5.76
N TYR A 332 -18.14 -11.41 -5.99
CA TYR A 332 -17.29 -11.82 -7.12
C TYR A 332 -16.79 -13.26 -6.99
N ILE A 333 -16.55 -13.91 -8.12
CA ILE A 333 -15.92 -15.22 -8.17
C ILE A 333 -14.40 -15.03 -8.17
N VAL A 334 -13.73 -15.59 -7.16
CA VAL A 334 -12.30 -15.37 -6.91
C VAL A 334 -11.58 -16.72 -6.85
N PRO A 335 -10.47 -16.91 -7.59
CA PRO A 335 -9.58 -18.06 -7.43
C PRO A 335 -9.14 -18.21 -5.97
N LYS A 336 -9.27 -19.43 -5.44
CA LYS A 336 -8.89 -19.79 -4.07
C LYS A 336 -7.56 -20.52 -4.11
N HIS A 337 -6.51 -19.83 -3.65
CA HIS A 337 -5.17 -20.39 -3.49
C HIS A 337 -5.06 -21.11 -2.14
N GLU A 338 -4.63 -22.37 -2.13
CA GLU A 338 -4.50 -23.18 -0.90
C GLU A 338 -3.13 -23.04 -0.24
N ASN A 339 -3.07 -23.02 1.10
CA ASN A 339 -1.83 -23.11 1.90
C ASN A 339 -0.86 -21.91 1.86
N PHE A 340 -1.35 -20.69 1.61
CA PHE A 340 -0.52 -19.48 1.68
C PHE A 340 -0.77 -18.72 2.99
N SER A 341 0.29 -18.59 3.81
CA SER A 341 0.28 -17.88 5.09
C SER A 341 1.44 -16.89 5.18
N ASN A 342 1.53 -15.98 4.21
CA ASN A 342 2.43 -14.82 4.32
C ASN A 342 1.88 -13.75 5.27
N GLN A 343 0.66 -13.94 5.78
CA GLN A 343 -0.04 -12.96 6.61
C GLN A 343 0.78 -12.59 7.85
N ALA A 344 1.38 -13.55 8.57
CA ALA A 344 2.16 -13.24 9.77
C ALA A 344 3.43 -12.43 9.49
N ALA A 345 4.12 -12.71 8.37
CA ALA A 345 5.34 -11.97 7.99
C ALA A 345 5.03 -10.54 7.55
N ARG A 346 3.97 -10.39 6.77
CA ARG A 346 3.39 -9.10 6.36
C ARG A 346 2.94 -8.28 7.58
N GLU A 347 2.16 -8.90 8.46
CA GLU A 347 1.60 -8.29 9.67
C GLU A 347 2.71 -7.72 10.57
N ALA A 348 3.84 -8.41 10.71
CA ALA A 348 4.97 -7.92 11.50
C ALA A 348 5.57 -6.61 10.96
N GLY A 349 5.65 -6.45 9.64
CA GLY A 349 6.10 -5.21 9.00
C GLY A 349 5.05 -4.10 9.10
N GLU A 350 3.81 -4.38 8.73
CA GLU A 350 2.71 -3.41 8.74
C GLU A 350 2.44 -2.88 10.16
N ALA A 351 2.42 -3.76 11.16
CA ALA A 351 2.18 -3.38 12.54
C ALA A 351 3.28 -2.47 13.10
N ALA A 352 4.54 -2.70 12.71
CA ALA A 352 5.64 -1.83 13.08
C ALA A 352 5.53 -0.47 12.39
N LEU A 353 5.17 -0.43 11.10
CA LEU A 353 4.94 0.84 10.37
C LEU A 353 3.84 1.68 11.01
N VAL A 354 2.70 1.09 11.38
CA VAL A 354 1.61 1.82 12.07
C VAL A 354 2.14 2.53 13.33
N GLN A 355 2.92 1.80 14.15
CA GLN A 355 3.50 2.36 15.38
C GLN A 355 4.54 3.45 15.08
N LEU A 356 5.38 3.28 14.06
CA LEU A 356 6.42 4.23 13.67
C LEU A 356 5.85 5.52 13.04
N MET A 357 4.66 5.42 12.43
CA MET A 357 3.95 6.55 11.81
C MET A 357 3.18 7.41 12.83
N ALA A 358 2.87 6.88 14.01
CA ALA A 358 2.21 7.62 15.06
C ALA A 358 3.22 8.54 15.79
N PRO A 359 3.07 9.88 15.72
CA PRO A 359 4.09 10.82 16.21
C PRO A 359 4.24 10.79 17.74
N ASP A 360 3.15 10.54 18.47
CA ASP A 360 3.12 10.57 19.94
C ASP A 360 3.17 9.16 20.55
N PHE A 361 3.45 8.14 19.75
CA PHE A 361 3.50 6.74 20.21
C PHE A 361 4.94 6.29 20.45
N HIS A 362 5.18 5.67 21.62
CA HIS A 362 6.50 5.16 21.96
C HIS A 362 6.76 3.77 21.34
N PHE A 363 7.60 3.71 20.31
CA PHE A 363 8.07 2.45 19.74
C PHE A 363 9.08 1.76 20.66
N SER A 364 8.57 0.93 21.58
CA SER A 364 9.35 0.30 22.65
C SER A 364 10.47 -0.61 22.17
N GLU A 365 11.47 -0.83 23.04
CA GLU A 365 12.57 -1.78 22.76
C GLU A 365 12.09 -3.22 22.51
N LEU A 366 10.96 -3.62 23.11
CA LEU A 366 10.34 -4.91 22.81
C LEU A 366 9.88 -4.96 21.34
N GLN A 367 9.15 -3.94 20.89
CA GLN A 367 8.66 -3.87 19.50
C GLN A 367 9.82 -3.79 18.51
N ARG A 368 10.86 -3.01 18.83
CA ARG A 368 12.12 -2.97 18.08
C ARG A 368 12.76 -4.35 17.96
N LYS A 369 12.82 -5.12 19.04
CA LYS A 369 13.35 -6.49 19.04
C LYS A 369 12.50 -7.44 18.21
N LEU A 370 11.17 -7.34 18.27
CA LEU A 370 10.26 -8.17 17.49
C LEU A 370 10.42 -7.94 15.98
N LEU A 371 10.47 -6.67 15.55
CA LEU A 371 10.72 -6.32 14.15
C LEU A 371 12.08 -6.86 13.67
N LYS A 372 13.15 -6.61 14.42
CA LYS A 372 14.50 -7.11 14.10
C LYS A 372 14.52 -8.63 13.99
N THR A 373 13.82 -9.32 14.90
CA THR A 373 13.71 -10.78 14.88
C THR A 373 12.97 -11.25 13.63
N ALA A 374 11.87 -10.60 13.24
CA ALA A 374 11.13 -10.93 12.03
C ALA A 374 12.03 -10.81 10.77
N ILE A 375 12.82 -9.74 10.66
CA ILE A 375 13.77 -9.53 9.57
C ILE A 375 14.88 -10.59 9.56
N ALA A 376 15.51 -10.85 10.72
CA ALA A 376 16.61 -11.81 10.84
C ALA A 376 16.18 -13.24 10.51
N ARG A 377 14.94 -13.60 10.82
CA ARG A 377 14.42 -14.96 10.62
C ARG A 377 13.78 -15.20 9.26
N CYS A 378 13.35 -14.15 8.54
CA CYS A 378 12.73 -14.29 7.23
C CYS A 378 13.75 -14.80 6.21
N ASP A 379 13.47 -15.94 5.56
CA ASP A 379 14.23 -16.35 4.38
C ASP A 379 13.54 -15.78 3.15
N PHE A 380 13.99 -14.59 2.74
CA PHE A 380 13.38 -13.88 1.62
C PHE A 380 13.47 -14.69 0.33
N LYS A 381 14.38 -15.66 0.19
CA LYS A 381 14.51 -16.52 -1.00
C LYS A 381 13.27 -17.35 -1.32
N TYR A 382 12.37 -17.51 -0.36
CA TYR A 382 11.17 -18.34 -0.49
C TYR A 382 9.90 -17.59 -0.06
N SER A 383 9.82 -16.28 -0.34
CA SER A 383 8.59 -15.51 -0.14
C SER A 383 7.74 -15.50 -1.41
N PRO A 384 6.54 -16.11 -1.43
CA PRO A 384 5.75 -16.21 -2.67
C PRO A 384 4.96 -14.95 -3.02
N ALA A 385 4.90 -13.95 -2.12
CA ALA A 385 4.20 -12.69 -2.34
C ALA A 385 5.07 -11.49 -1.96
N ALA A 386 4.86 -10.34 -2.60
CA ALA A 386 5.69 -9.16 -2.47
C ALA A 386 5.53 -8.44 -1.10
N TYR A 387 4.39 -8.61 -0.43
CA TYR A 387 4.08 -7.84 0.78
C TYR A 387 5.09 -7.99 1.90
N ALA A 388 5.42 -9.22 2.30
CA ALA A 388 6.33 -9.47 3.42
C ALA A 388 7.71 -8.83 3.20
N PRO A 389 8.40 -9.04 2.07
CA PRO A 389 9.66 -8.35 1.82
C PRO A 389 9.48 -6.83 1.76
N ILE A 390 8.42 -6.29 1.16
CA ILE A 390 8.21 -4.83 1.11
C ILE A 390 8.03 -4.24 2.51
N TYR A 391 7.09 -4.74 3.30
CA TYR A 391 6.72 -4.09 4.57
C TYR A 391 7.76 -4.29 5.67
N LEU A 392 8.49 -5.41 5.70
CA LEU A 392 9.60 -5.59 6.65
C LEU A 392 10.77 -4.64 6.35
N GLN A 393 11.09 -4.43 5.07
CA GLN A 393 12.09 -3.45 4.66
C GLN A 393 11.63 -2.02 4.97
N ALA A 394 10.38 -1.69 4.65
CA ALA A 394 9.82 -0.35 4.91
C ALA A 394 9.89 -0.02 6.42
N ALA A 395 9.47 -0.95 7.27
CA ALA A 395 9.55 -0.81 8.72
C ALA A 395 11.00 -0.61 9.22
N TYR A 396 11.95 -1.37 8.66
CA TYR A 396 13.37 -1.23 8.99
C TYR A 396 13.91 0.17 8.68
N TRP A 397 13.68 0.65 7.45
CA TRP A 397 14.18 1.96 7.01
C TRP A 397 13.50 3.11 7.76
N GLN A 398 12.19 3.01 8.01
CA GLN A 398 11.47 4.01 8.80
C GLN A 398 11.95 4.03 10.26
N MET A 399 12.19 2.87 10.87
CA MET A 399 12.76 2.77 12.22
C MET A 399 14.14 3.44 12.31
N LEU A 400 15.00 3.24 11.31
CA LEU A 400 16.31 3.90 11.27
C LEU A 400 16.18 5.40 11.07
N ARG A 401 15.32 5.84 10.15
CA ARG A 401 15.05 7.25 9.90
C ARG A 401 14.58 7.96 11.17
N LYS A 402 13.67 7.36 11.92
CA LYS A 402 13.16 7.89 13.20
C LYS A 402 14.20 7.91 14.32
N ALA A 403 15.27 7.13 14.24
CA ALA A 403 16.35 7.16 15.22
C ALA A 403 17.41 8.24 14.91
N MET A 404 17.35 8.87 13.73
CA MET A 404 18.23 9.99 13.35
C MET A 404 17.69 11.35 13.77
N PHE A 405 16.38 11.43 14.05
CA PHE A 405 15.67 12.60 14.57
C PHE A 405 15.27 12.36 16.02
#